data_AF-A0A9D7RE61-F1
#
_entry.id   AF-A0A9D7RE61-F1
#
_cell.length_a   1.000
_cell.length_b   1.000
_cell.length_c   1.000
_cell.angle_alpha   90.00
_cell.angle_beta   90.00
_cell.angle_gamma   90.00
#
_symmetry.space_group_name_H-M   'P 1'
#
loop_
_entity.id
_entity.type
_entity.pdbx_description
1 polymer ?
#
loop_
_entity_poly.entity_id
_entity_poly.type
_entity_poly.pdbx_seq_one_letter_code
_entity_poly.pdbx_strand_id
1 'polypeptide(L)'
;MKDKTTAGLLAIFLGGLGVHRFYLGQAGLGFFHLIFCWFPVSWLIGFINGLIILTMDDDKFNLKYNPEHFKVIKKGGRREDREFRREERRRPQEVQRRNTAPVRQPVNQDKQQMLKKSGIDKYKDYDYQGAIEEFKKALELDPNDISIHFNLACTYSLNEEADKAFEHLDRAVTLGFTDFKRIKEHDALAYLRIQDAFDEFELNGFRLKQAAPQKQTQSKNQAVQEPAVEDHSPILDQLKKLDELRLKGLLTDEEFVTQKRKLMD
;
A
#
# COMPACT_ATOMS: atom_id res chain seq x y z
N MET A 1 13.75 23.48 -10.01
CA MET A 1 14.17 22.17 -9.44
C MET A 1 15.65 22.03 -9.71
N LYS A 2 16.40 21.40 -8.80
CA LYS A 2 17.82 21.19 -8.99
C LYS A 2 17.99 19.97 -9.88
N ASP A 3 18.90 20.04 -10.83
CA ASP A 3 19.13 18.99 -11.81
C ASP A 3 20.34 18.13 -11.39
N LYS A 4 20.18 16.81 -11.49
CA LYS A 4 21.20 15.81 -11.10
C LYS A 4 22.45 15.95 -11.95
N THR A 5 22.27 16.08 -13.26
CA THR A 5 23.37 16.17 -14.22
C THR A 5 24.19 17.43 -13.98
N THR A 6 23.50 18.56 -13.82
CA THR A 6 24.10 19.86 -13.48
C THR A 6 24.85 19.81 -12.15
N ALA A 7 24.26 19.21 -11.10
CA ALA A 7 24.91 19.07 -9.79
C ALA A 7 26.17 18.17 -9.84
N GLY A 8 26.12 17.07 -10.58
CA GLY A 8 27.24 16.15 -10.78
C GLY A 8 28.40 16.79 -11.54
N LEU A 9 28.11 17.51 -12.63
CA LEU A 9 29.12 18.24 -13.40
C LEU A 9 29.78 19.35 -12.56
N LEU A 10 28.99 20.11 -11.80
CA LEU A 10 29.54 21.11 -10.88
C LEU A 10 30.41 20.49 -9.78
N ALA A 11 30.12 19.27 -9.34
CA ALA A 11 30.93 18.57 -8.35
C ALA A 11 32.24 18.03 -8.93
N ILE A 12 32.26 17.59 -10.20
CA ILE A 12 33.48 17.12 -10.86
C ILE A 12 34.42 18.28 -11.18
N PHE A 13 33.90 19.35 -11.79
CA PHE A 13 34.75 20.44 -12.30
C PHE A 13 34.98 21.56 -11.28
N LEU A 14 34.04 21.79 -10.36
CA LEU A 14 34.10 22.86 -9.34
C LEU A 14 33.95 22.30 -7.92
N GLY A 15 34.22 21.00 -7.74
CA GLY A 15 34.08 20.28 -6.47
C GLY A 15 34.96 20.80 -5.34
N GLY A 16 36.22 21.10 -5.65
CA GLY A 16 37.19 21.62 -4.67
C GLY A 16 36.83 22.98 -4.09
N LEU A 17 36.00 23.76 -4.79
CA LEU A 17 35.45 25.04 -4.35
C LEU A 17 34.10 24.90 -3.62
N GLY A 18 33.50 23.70 -3.63
CA GLY A 18 32.22 23.45 -2.96
C GLY A 18 30.99 24.03 -3.68
N VAL A 19 31.10 24.52 -4.92
CA VAL A 19 30.00 25.19 -5.66
C VAL A 19 28.77 24.30 -5.80
N HIS A 20 28.97 22.99 -6.02
CA HIS A 20 27.89 22.01 -6.07
C HIS A 20 27.05 21.94 -4.77
N ARG A 21 27.65 22.18 -3.60
CA ARG A 21 26.92 22.20 -2.31
C ARG A 21 26.02 23.42 -2.19
N PHE A 22 26.47 24.57 -2.70
CA PHE A 22 25.64 25.76 -2.80
C PHE A 22 24.47 25.55 -3.77
N TYR A 23 24.73 24.93 -4.93
CA TYR A 23 23.67 24.56 -5.88
C TYR A 23 22.62 23.63 -5.26
N LEU A 24 23.03 22.68 -4.40
CA LEU A 24 22.12 21.76 -3.71
C LEU A 24 21.38 22.41 -2.51
N GLY A 25 21.76 23.63 -2.10
CA GLY A 25 21.18 24.36 -0.97
C GLY A 25 21.81 24.04 0.38
N GLN A 26 22.97 23.38 0.40
CA GLN A 26 23.73 22.99 1.60
C GLN A 26 24.85 24.01 1.89
N ALA A 27 24.47 25.26 2.18
CA ALA A 27 25.41 26.38 2.30
C ALA A 27 26.49 26.18 3.39
N GLY A 28 26.15 25.55 4.52
CA GLY A 28 27.11 25.29 5.60
C GLY A 28 28.27 24.37 5.18
N LEU A 29 27.97 23.30 4.44
CA LEU A 29 28.99 22.36 3.95
C LEU A 29 29.80 22.95 2.77
N GLY A 30 29.18 23.84 2.00
CA GLY A 30 29.85 24.62 0.96
C GLY A 30 30.90 25.58 1.53
N PHE A 31 30.58 26.27 2.63
CA PHE A 31 31.54 27.14 3.32
C PHE A 31 32.74 26.37 3.88
N PHE A 32 32.50 25.15 4.38
CA PHE A 32 33.58 24.27 4.82
C PHE A 32 34.57 23.95 3.67
N HIS A 33 34.07 23.70 2.45
CA HIS A 33 34.93 23.47 1.29
C HIS A 33 35.72 24.71 0.88
N LEU A 34 35.18 25.92 1.06
CA LEU A 34 35.90 27.16 0.78
C LEU A 34 37.11 27.36 1.72
N ILE A 35 36.94 27.02 3.01
CA ILE A 35 38.02 27.10 4.01
C ILE A 35 39.15 26.11 3.69
N PHE A 36 38.82 24.92 3.18
CA PHE A 36 39.78 23.85 2.91
C PHE A 36 40.16 23.71 1.43
N CYS A 37 39.80 24.66 0.55
CA CYS A 37 40.02 24.53 -0.90
C CYS A 37 41.50 24.53 -1.32
N TRP A 38 42.38 24.98 -0.43
CA TRP A 38 43.84 24.94 -0.59
C TRP A 38 44.43 23.54 -0.35
N PHE A 39 43.66 22.60 0.19
CA PHE A 39 44.06 21.20 0.30
C PHE A 39 43.58 20.39 -0.92
N PRO A 40 44.47 19.57 -1.54
CA PRO A 40 44.09 18.66 -2.63
C PRO A 40 42.97 17.68 -2.25
N VAL A 41 42.84 17.37 -0.95
CA VAL A 41 41.76 16.54 -0.40
C VAL A 41 40.37 17.10 -0.73
N SER A 42 40.19 18.43 -0.75
CA SER A 42 38.89 19.05 -1.09
C SER A 42 38.47 18.72 -2.53
N TRP A 43 39.42 18.70 -3.46
CA TRP A 43 39.18 18.33 -4.86
C TRP A 43 38.80 16.86 -5.01
N LEU A 44 39.46 15.97 -4.25
CA LEU A 44 39.13 14.55 -4.26
C LEU A 44 37.74 14.27 -3.67
N ILE A 45 37.37 14.94 -2.58
CA ILE A 45 36.04 14.84 -1.96
C ILE A 45 34.97 15.34 -2.95
N GLY A 46 35.22 16.45 -3.63
CA GLY A 46 34.32 16.98 -4.66
C GLY A 46 34.12 16.00 -5.81
N PHE A 47 35.21 15.41 -6.31
CA PHE A 47 35.18 14.43 -7.40
C PHE A 47 34.40 13.16 -7.03
N ILE A 48 34.67 12.58 -5.86
CA ILE A 48 33.95 11.39 -5.36
C ILE A 48 32.46 11.70 -5.20
N ASN A 49 32.11 12.87 -4.66
CA ASN A 49 30.70 13.28 -4.56
C ASN A 49 30.06 13.47 -5.94
N GLY A 50 30.80 13.99 -6.93
CA GLY A 50 30.32 14.10 -8.30
C GLY A 50 30.02 12.75 -8.94
N LEU A 51 30.89 11.76 -8.73
CA LEU A 51 30.65 10.39 -9.18
C LEU A 51 29.41 9.80 -8.50
N ILE A 52 29.31 9.92 -7.18
CA ILE A 52 28.15 9.44 -6.40
C ILE A 52 26.85 10.05 -6.93
N ILE A 53 26.82 11.37 -7.17
CA ILE A 53 25.62 12.06 -7.68
C ILE A 53 25.25 11.58 -9.08
N LEU A 54 26.23 11.34 -9.96
CA LEU A 54 25.96 10.86 -11.32
C LEU A 54 25.52 9.39 -11.36
N THR A 55 26.03 8.55 -10.46
CA THR A 55 25.65 7.14 -10.34
C THR A 55 24.37 6.91 -9.53
N MET A 56 23.82 7.96 -8.90
CA MET A 56 22.61 7.88 -8.11
C MET A 56 21.36 7.89 -9.00
N ASP A 57 20.37 7.08 -8.65
CA ASP A 57 19.06 7.10 -9.30
C ASP A 57 18.41 8.48 -9.21
N ASP A 58 17.69 8.90 -10.26
CA ASP A 58 17.03 10.21 -10.31
C ASP A 58 16.02 10.39 -9.18
N ASP A 59 15.31 9.33 -8.82
CA ASP A 59 14.35 9.35 -7.71
C ASP A 59 15.04 9.60 -6.37
N LYS A 60 16.15 8.90 -6.11
CA LYS A 60 16.92 9.09 -4.89
C LYS A 60 17.50 10.51 -4.83
N PHE A 61 17.99 11.04 -5.96
CA PHE A 61 18.52 12.41 -6.02
C PHE A 61 17.41 13.44 -5.70
N ASN A 62 16.25 13.27 -6.31
CA ASN A 62 15.10 14.16 -6.10
C ASN A 62 14.60 14.11 -4.66
N LEU A 63 14.54 12.92 -4.05
CA LEU A 63 14.22 12.74 -2.63
C LEU A 63 15.16 13.51 -1.71
N LYS A 64 16.47 13.43 -1.99
CA LYS A 64 17.51 13.99 -1.13
C LYS A 64 17.69 15.51 -1.29
N TYR A 65 17.54 16.03 -2.51
CA TYR A 65 17.93 17.42 -2.83
C TYR A 65 16.78 18.31 -3.34
N ASN A 66 15.67 17.73 -3.78
CA ASN A 66 14.45 18.43 -4.23
C ASN A 66 13.23 18.12 -3.33
N PRO A 67 13.29 18.39 -2.01
CA PRO A 67 12.21 18.03 -1.08
C PRO A 67 10.87 18.74 -1.38
N GLU A 68 10.86 19.82 -2.18
CA GLU A 68 9.65 20.49 -2.65
C GLU A 68 8.79 19.59 -3.57
N HIS A 69 9.38 18.66 -4.32
CA HIS A 69 8.63 17.64 -5.07
C HIS A 69 7.87 16.71 -4.11
N PHE A 70 8.48 16.38 -2.97
CA PHE A 70 7.85 15.60 -1.92
C PHE A 70 6.81 16.38 -1.11
N LYS A 71 6.85 17.73 -1.11
CA LYS A 71 5.74 18.55 -0.61
C LYS A 71 4.53 18.51 -1.53
N VAL A 72 4.68 18.21 -2.82
CA VAL A 72 3.57 17.96 -3.74
C VAL A 72 2.98 16.57 -3.51
N ILE A 73 3.80 15.55 -3.23
CA ILE A 73 3.32 14.20 -2.83
C ILE A 73 2.65 14.24 -1.45
N LYS A 74 3.21 14.96 -0.45
CA LYS A 74 2.54 15.25 0.83
C LYS A 74 1.32 16.17 0.68
N LYS A 75 1.27 17.05 -0.33
CA LYS A 75 0.06 17.82 -0.68
C LYS A 75 -0.96 16.98 -1.43
N GLY A 76 -0.54 15.97 -2.19
CA GLY A 76 -1.36 14.95 -2.85
C GLY A 76 -2.02 14.10 -1.79
N GLY A 77 -1.25 13.51 -0.89
CA GLY A 77 -1.76 12.82 0.31
C GLY A 77 -2.61 13.72 1.21
N ARG A 78 -2.29 15.01 1.39
CA ARG A 78 -3.18 15.97 2.12
C ARG A 78 -4.42 16.39 1.33
N ARG A 79 -4.38 16.35 0.00
CA ARG A 79 -5.53 16.65 -0.88
C ARG A 79 -6.43 15.44 -0.93
N GLU A 80 -5.89 14.23 -1.02
CA GLU A 80 -6.58 12.96 -0.87
C GLU A 80 -7.12 12.78 0.55
N ASP A 81 -6.38 13.12 1.62
CA ASP A 81 -6.91 13.15 2.99
C ASP A 81 -8.03 14.18 3.14
N ARG A 82 -7.98 15.29 2.38
CA ARG A 82 -9.05 16.31 2.34
C ARG A 82 -10.21 15.89 1.45
N GLU A 83 -9.98 15.15 0.39
CA GLU A 83 -10.98 14.63 -0.53
C GLU A 83 -11.68 13.44 0.10
N PHE A 84 -10.96 12.48 0.67
CA PHE A 84 -11.46 11.46 1.59
C PHE A 84 -12.27 12.08 2.73
N ARG A 85 -11.76 13.09 3.45
CA ARG A 85 -12.54 13.80 4.48
C ARG A 85 -13.73 14.59 3.92
N ARG A 86 -13.67 15.06 2.66
CA ARG A 86 -14.79 15.72 1.96
C ARG A 86 -15.83 14.72 1.46
N GLU A 87 -15.41 13.53 1.07
CA GLU A 87 -16.19 12.43 0.51
C GLU A 87 -16.88 11.66 1.65
N GLU A 88 -16.19 11.49 2.77
CA GLU A 88 -16.73 11.07 4.08
C GLU A 88 -17.74 12.11 4.61
N ARG A 89 -17.52 13.42 4.40
CA ARG A 89 -18.54 14.47 4.64
C ARG A 89 -19.68 14.50 3.61
N ARG A 90 -19.48 13.95 2.41
CA ARG A 90 -20.45 13.96 1.30
C ARG A 90 -21.31 12.69 1.25
N ARG A 91 -20.98 11.62 1.99
CA ARG A 91 -21.93 10.54 2.29
C ARG A 91 -23.14 11.18 3.01
N PRO A 92 -24.36 11.07 2.45
CA PRO A 92 -25.29 12.20 2.38
C PRO A 92 -25.84 12.68 3.73
N GLN A 93 -25.53 13.93 4.08
CA GLN A 93 -26.39 14.79 4.92
C GLN A 93 -27.64 15.31 4.16
N GLU A 94 -27.91 14.80 2.95
CA GLU A 94 -28.97 15.31 2.08
C GLU A 94 -30.38 14.86 2.51
N VAL A 95 -30.51 13.87 3.41
CA VAL A 95 -31.82 13.49 3.99
C VAL A 95 -32.22 14.40 5.16
N GLN A 96 -31.31 15.19 5.72
CA GLN A 96 -31.54 15.94 6.96
C GLN A 96 -31.71 17.46 6.73
N ARG A 97 -32.31 17.89 5.62
CA ARG A 97 -32.62 19.33 5.41
C ARG A 97 -34.10 19.67 5.44
N ARG A 98 -34.96 18.73 5.84
CA ARG A 98 -36.35 19.02 6.17
C ARG A 98 -36.69 18.44 7.54
N ASN A 99 -36.51 19.25 8.56
CA ASN A 99 -37.06 19.09 9.91
C ASN A 99 -36.69 17.79 10.63
N THR A 100 -35.59 17.76 11.38
CA THR A 100 -35.47 16.81 12.51
C THR A 100 -34.33 17.25 13.44
N ALA A 101 -34.64 17.26 14.74
CA ALA A 101 -33.74 17.45 15.88
C ALA A 101 -32.44 16.62 15.75
N PRO A 102 -31.34 16.97 16.46
CA PRO A 102 -30.07 16.24 16.35
C PRO A 102 -30.30 14.76 16.71
N VAL A 103 -30.27 13.91 15.70
CA VAL A 103 -30.25 12.46 15.87
C VAL A 103 -28.94 12.14 16.58
N ARG A 104 -29.02 11.65 17.83
CA ARG A 104 -27.84 11.09 18.52
C ARG A 104 -27.30 9.96 17.64
N GLN A 105 -26.13 10.14 17.06
CA GLN A 105 -25.45 9.04 16.36
C GLN A 105 -25.24 7.90 17.37
N PRO A 106 -25.35 6.62 16.96
CA PRO A 106 -25.13 5.52 17.87
C PRO A 106 -23.71 5.62 18.44
N VAL A 107 -23.59 5.66 19.77
CA VAL A 107 -22.35 5.91 20.54
C VAL A 107 -21.13 5.12 20.05
N ASN A 108 -21.36 3.97 19.43
CA ASN A 108 -20.33 3.10 18.87
C ASN A 108 -19.64 3.69 17.62
N GLN A 109 -20.34 4.47 16.78
CA GLN A 109 -19.77 5.10 15.59
C GLN A 109 -18.79 6.23 15.97
N ASP A 110 -19.14 7.05 16.96
CA ASP A 110 -18.26 8.12 17.45
C ASP A 110 -16.98 7.54 18.06
N LYS A 111 -17.12 6.46 18.84
CA LYS A 111 -15.98 5.75 19.45
C LYS A 111 -15.09 5.11 18.38
N GLN A 112 -15.67 4.51 17.34
CA GLN A 112 -14.91 3.94 16.22
C GLN A 112 -14.11 5.02 15.50
N GLN A 113 -14.73 6.16 15.19
CA GLN A 113 -14.05 7.28 14.54
C GLN A 113 -12.90 7.81 15.40
N MET A 114 -13.06 7.86 16.71
CA MET A 114 -12.00 8.24 17.64
C MET A 114 -10.82 7.26 17.60
N LEU A 115 -11.09 5.94 17.66
CA LEU A 115 -10.06 4.89 17.59
C LEU A 115 -9.36 4.87 16.22
N LYS A 116 -10.12 5.03 15.12
CA LYS A 116 -9.59 5.16 13.76
C LYS A 116 -8.65 6.35 13.66
N LYS A 117 -9.03 7.50 14.21
CA LYS A 117 -8.17 8.69 14.22
C LYS A 117 -6.91 8.47 15.06
N SER A 118 -7.05 7.88 16.25
CA SER A 118 -5.93 7.49 17.12
C SER A 118 -4.94 6.59 16.38
N GLY A 119 -5.42 5.57 15.66
CA GLY A 119 -4.58 4.69 14.84
C GLY A 119 -3.85 5.43 13.71
N ILE A 120 -4.53 6.37 13.03
CA ILE A 120 -3.90 7.21 11.98
C ILE A 120 -2.82 8.12 12.56
N ASP A 121 -3.03 8.68 13.75
CA ASP A 121 -2.06 9.55 14.41
C ASP A 121 -0.81 8.73 14.81
N LYS A 122 -0.98 7.55 15.42
CA LYS A 122 0.14 6.62 15.72
C LYS A 122 0.88 6.15 14.46
N TYR A 123 0.16 5.85 13.39
CA TYR A 123 0.75 5.50 12.10
C TYR A 123 1.67 6.62 11.57
N LYS A 124 1.26 7.88 11.72
CA LYS A 124 2.08 9.05 11.31
C LYS A 124 3.29 9.26 12.20
N ASP A 125 3.20 8.83 13.45
CA ASP A 125 4.28 8.86 14.44
C ASP A 125 5.21 7.64 14.31
N TYR A 126 5.04 6.81 13.27
CA TYR A 126 5.81 5.58 13.00
C TYR A 126 5.63 4.48 14.07
N ASP A 127 4.65 4.62 14.96
CA ASP A 127 4.24 3.58 15.91
C ASP A 127 3.24 2.63 15.23
N TYR A 128 3.76 1.76 14.35
CA TYR A 128 2.94 0.83 13.57
C TYR A 128 2.24 -0.21 14.45
N GLN A 129 2.92 -0.70 15.48
CA GLN A 129 2.36 -1.67 16.41
C GLN A 129 1.19 -1.07 17.19
N GLY A 130 1.36 0.15 17.71
CA GLY A 130 0.28 0.87 18.39
C GLY A 130 -0.86 1.26 17.45
N ALA A 131 -0.58 1.58 16.19
CA ALA A 131 -1.60 1.84 15.19
C ALA A 131 -2.43 0.60 14.86
N ILE A 132 -1.79 -0.57 14.72
CA ILE A 132 -2.45 -1.87 14.53
C ILE A 132 -3.44 -2.13 15.67
N GLU A 133 -3.03 -1.93 16.92
CA GLU A 133 -3.91 -2.14 18.08
C GLU A 133 -5.14 -1.23 18.06
N GLU A 134 -4.98 0.05 17.74
CA GLU A 134 -6.09 1.01 17.67
C GLU A 134 -7.05 0.67 16.54
N PHE A 135 -6.53 0.30 15.36
CA PHE A 135 -7.35 -0.12 14.24
C PHE A 135 -8.09 -1.44 14.51
N LYS A 136 -7.48 -2.40 15.22
CA LYS A 136 -8.17 -3.62 15.65
C LYS A 136 -9.32 -3.31 16.60
N LYS A 137 -9.11 -2.47 17.60
CA LYS A 137 -10.19 -2.00 18.49
C LYS A 137 -11.29 -1.28 17.72
N ALA A 138 -10.94 -0.57 16.65
CA ALA A 138 -11.92 0.07 15.79
C ALA A 138 -12.73 -0.94 14.94
N LEU A 139 -12.10 -2.04 14.49
CA LEU A 139 -12.80 -3.15 13.81
C LEU A 139 -13.71 -3.96 14.74
N GLU A 140 -13.42 -4.00 16.05
CA GLU A 140 -14.34 -4.62 17.03
C GLU A 140 -15.71 -3.92 17.08
N LEU A 141 -15.76 -2.64 16.68
CA LEU A 141 -17.00 -1.84 16.69
C LEU A 141 -17.77 -1.95 15.37
N ASP A 142 -17.07 -1.88 14.24
CA ASP A 142 -17.63 -2.23 12.93
C ASP A 142 -16.57 -3.01 12.11
N PRO A 143 -16.76 -4.33 11.96
CA PRO A 143 -15.84 -5.21 11.25
C PRO A 143 -15.79 -5.00 9.73
N ASN A 144 -16.62 -4.13 9.17
CA ASN A 144 -16.75 -3.95 7.71
C ASN A 144 -16.31 -2.55 7.25
N ASP A 145 -15.63 -1.76 8.08
CA ASP A 145 -15.05 -0.47 7.63
C ASP A 145 -13.89 -0.72 6.66
N ILE A 146 -14.18 -0.49 5.38
CA ILE A 146 -13.24 -0.59 4.24
C ILE A 146 -11.95 0.21 4.50
N SER A 147 -12.08 1.41 5.04
CA SER A 147 -10.95 2.31 5.27
C SER A 147 -10.03 1.79 6.38
N ILE A 148 -10.59 1.18 7.43
CA ILE A 148 -9.79 0.61 8.51
C ILE A 148 -9.03 -0.62 8.01
N HIS A 149 -9.66 -1.47 7.21
CA HIS A 149 -8.96 -2.58 6.55
C HIS A 149 -7.82 -2.11 5.65
N PHE A 150 -8.05 -1.09 4.81
CA PHE A 150 -6.99 -0.52 3.96
C PHE A 150 -5.84 0.10 4.79
N ASN A 151 -6.16 0.83 5.86
CA ASN A 151 -5.16 1.41 6.76
C ASN A 151 -4.37 0.33 7.50
N LEU A 152 -5.02 -0.75 7.94
CA LEU A 152 -4.33 -1.90 8.53
C LEU A 152 -3.40 -2.57 7.53
N ALA A 153 -3.83 -2.77 6.27
CA ALA A 153 -2.96 -3.31 5.24
C ALA A 153 -1.71 -2.44 5.02
N CYS A 154 -1.86 -1.12 4.98
CA CYS A 154 -0.73 -0.19 4.92
C CYS A 154 0.18 -0.29 6.15
N THR A 155 -0.42 -0.37 7.35
CA THR A 155 0.33 -0.43 8.61
C THR A 155 1.10 -1.75 8.73
N TYR A 156 0.48 -2.88 8.37
CA TYR A 156 1.12 -4.19 8.37
C TYR A 156 2.22 -4.29 7.32
N SER A 157 2.03 -3.70 6.14
CA SER A 157 3.08 -3.63 5.12
C SER A 157 4.30 -2.84 5.62
N LEU A 158 4.10 -1.72 6.31
CA LEU A 158 5.19 -0.96 6.94
C LEU A 158 5.81 -1.67 8.16
N ASN A 159 5.07 -2.57 8.80
CA ASN A 159 5.56 -3.45 9.86
C ASN A 159 6.16 -4.76 9.31
N GLU A 160 6.32 -4.87 7.99
CA GLU A 160 6.89 -6.02 7.27
C GLU A 160 6.10 -7.34 7.41
N GLU A 161 4.83 -7.26 7.83
CA GLU A 161 3.92 -8.41 7.99
C GLU A 161 3.09 -8.62 6.70
N ALA A 162 3.70 -9.19 5.67
CA ALA A 162 3.10 -9.35 4.34
C ALA A 162 1.77 -10.12 4.37
N ASP A 163 1.72 -11.26 5.05
CA ASP A 163 0.54 -12.15 5.07
C ASP A 163 -0.72 -11.41 5.56
N LYS A 164 -0.61 -10.71 6.70
CA LYS A 164 -1.72 -9.94 7.28
C LYS A 164 -2.07 -8.71 6.44
N ALA A 165 -1.07 -8.11 5.81
CA ALA A 165 -1.29 -6.99 4.93
C ALA A 165 -2.10 -7.41 3.69
N PHE A 166 -1.77 -8.55 3.05
CA PHE A 166 -2.56 -9.12 1.96
C PHE A 166 -3.98 -9.48 2.41
N GLU A 167 -4.16 -10.09 3.60
CA GLU A 167 -5.47 -10.46 4.13
C GLU A 167 -6.39 -9.24 4.31
N HIS A 168 -5.89 -8.16 4.91
CA HIS A 168 -6.68 -6.95 5.08
C HIS A 168 -6.94 -6.20 3.78
N LEU A 169 -6.04 -6.30 2.81
CA LEU A 169 -6.26 -5.72 1.49
C LEU A 169 -7.33 -6.50 0.71
N ASP A 170 -7.28 -7.84 0.73
CA ASP A 170 -8.33 -8.72 0.21
C ASP A 170 -9.69 -8.39 0.84
N ARG A 171 -9.72 -8.19 2.16
CA ARG A 171 -10.94 -7.82 2.88
C ARG A 171 -11.45 -6.44 2.45
N ALA A 172 -10.57 -5.45 2.31
CA ALA A 172 -10.96 -4.13 1.83
C ALA A 172 -11.60 -4.19 0.44
N VAL A 173 -10.99 -4.94 -0.49
CA VAL A 173 -11.52 -5.13 -1.85
C VAL A 173 -12.85 -5.88 -1.83
N THR A 174 -12.98 -6.91 -1.01
CA THR A 174 -14.23 -7.66 -0.80
C THR A 174 -15.36 -6.76 -0.34
N LEU A 175 -15.06 -5.78 0.52
CA LEU A 175 -16.03 -4.83 1.07
C LEU A 175 -16.34 -3.66 0.13
N GLY A 176 -15.70 -3.60 -1.05
CA GLY A 176 -15.97 -2.61 -2.09
C GLY A 176 -14.89 -1.54 -2.30
N PHE A 177 -13.67 -1.77 -1.83
CA PHE A 177 -12.53 -0.93 -2.20
C PHE A 177 -12.19 -1.12 -3.70
N THR A 178 -12.30 -0.03 -4.48
CA THR A 178 -12.15 -0.05 -5.94
C THR A 178 -10.93 0.72 -6.44
N ASP A 179 -10.22 1.44 -5.56
CA ASP A 179 -9.05 2.24 -5.93
C ASP A 179 -7.79 1.36 -6.05
N PHE A 180 -7.79 0.48 -7.06
CA PHE A 180 -6.68 -0.42 -7.34
C PHE A 180 -5.40 0.31 -7.72
N LYS A 181 -5.52 1.51 -8.28
CA LYS A 181 -4.37 2.37 -8.57
C LYS A 181 -3.62 2.70 -7.28
N ARG A 182 -4.35 3.03 -6.22
CA ARG A 182 -3.77 3.28 -4.90
C ARG A 182 -3.04 2.07 -4.33
N ILE A 183 -3.50 0.84 -4.56
CA ILE A 183 -2.77 -0.36 -4.11
C ILE A 183 -1.38 -0.45 -4.78
N LYS A 184 -1.32 -0.17 -6.08
CA LYS A 184 -0.09 -0.27 -6.88
C LYS A 184 0.90 0.87 -6.66
N GLU A 185 0.42 2.04 -6.28
CA GLU A 185 1.25 3.25 -6.21
C GLU A 185 1.55 3.71 -4.78
N HIS A 186 0.70 3.39 -3.80
CA HIS A 186 0.84 3.95 -2.45
C HIS A 186 2.13 3.48 -1.77
N ASP A 187 2.92 4.42 -1.24
CA ASP A 187 4.26 4.17 -0.69
C ASP A 187 4.26 3.12 0.44
N ALA A 188 3.23 3.15 1.31
CA ALA A 188 3.14 2.22 2.43
C ALA A 188 3.02 0.76 2.02
N LEU A 189 2.57 0.50 0.79
CA LEU A 189 2.40 -0.84 0.22
C LEU A 189 3.60 -1.26 -0.64
N ALA A 190 4.69 -0.49 -0.65
CA ALA A 190 5.90 -0.83 -1.42
C ALA A 190 6.49 -2.18 -0.99
N TYR A 191 6.43 -2.51 0.31
CA TYR A 191 6.90 -3.80 0.82
C TYR A 191 6.07 -4.99 0.29
N LEU A 192 4.77 -4.82 0.06
CA LEU A 192 3.94 -5.85 -0.57
C LEU A 192 4.33 -6.07 -2.03
N ARG A 193 4.61 -4.99 -2.78
CA ARG A 193 4.92 -5.06 -4.22
C ARG A 193 6.23 -5.77 -4.55
N ILE A 194 7.11 -5.94 -3.57
CA ILE A 194 8.35 -6.71 -3.74
C ILE A 194 8.20 -8.18 -3.34
N GLN A 195 7.04 -8.59 -2.81
CA GLN A 195 6.78 -9.99 -2.47
C GLN A 195 6.41 -10.78 -3.73
N ASP A 196 6.91 -12.01 -3.83
CA ASP A 196 6.62 -12.92 -4.95
C ASP A 196 5.10 -13.15 -5.14
N ALA A 197 4.33 -13.11 -4.05
CA ALA A 197 2.89 -13.32 -4.07
C ALA A 197 2.09 -12.12 -4.64
N PHE A 198 2.71 -10.94 -4.80
CA PHE A 198 1.99 -9.74 -5.22
C PHE A 198 1.46 -9.83 -6.65
N ASP A 199 2.24 -10.40 -7.57
CA ASP A 199 1.84 -10.53 -8.97
C ASP A 199 0.61 -11.44 -9.12
N GLU A 200 0.58 -12.58 -8.43
CA GLU A 200 -0.59 -13.47 -8.41
C GLU A 200 -1.79 -12.78 -7.74
N PHE A 201 -1.56 -12.05 -6.67
CA PHE A 201 -2.60 -11.31 -5.97
C PHE A 201 -3.21 -10.19 -6.83
N GLU A 202 -2.40 -9.44 -7.59
CA GLU A 202 -2.86 -8.45 -8.56
C GLU A 202 -3.66 -9.09 -9.71
N LEU A 203 -3.16 -10.19 -10.28
CA LEU A 203 -3.84 -10.93 -11.34
C LEU A 203 -5.22 -11.46 -10.88
N ASN A 204 -5.35 -11.80 -9.60
CA ASN A 204 -6.60 -12.20 -8.97
C ASN A 204 -7.51 -11.02 -8.59
N GLY A 205 -7.19 -9.80 -9.03
CA GLY A 205 -7.99 -8.60 -8.74
C GLY A 205 -7.85 -8.15 -7.29
N PHE A 206 -6.65 -8.31 -6.71
CA PHE A 206 -6.36 -8.03 -5.30
C PHE A 206 -7.20 -8.88 -4.35
N ARG A 207 -7.34 -10.17 -4.70
CA ARG A 207 -8.02 -11.18 -3.91
C ARG A 207 -7.09 -12.34 -3.61
N LEU A 208 -7.15 -12.84 -2.38
CA LEU A 208 -6.39 -14.04 -2.00
C LEU A 208 -7.09 -15.28 -2.59
N LYS A 209 -6.29 -16.18 -3.17
CA LYS A 209 -6.77 -17.49 -3.61
C LYS A 209 -7.20 -18.25 -2.37
N GLN A 210 -8.49 -18.60 -2.29
CA GLN A 210 -8.99 -19.37 -1.16
C GLN A 210 -8.23 -20.69 -1.09
N ALA A 211 -7.30 -20.80 -0.14
CA ALA A 211 -6.80 -22.09 0.29
C ALA A 211 -8.03 -22.85 0.83
N ALA A 212 -8.28 -24.06 0.32
CA ALA A 212 -9.18 -24.99 0.98
C ALA A 212 -8.90 -24.96 2.50
N PRO A 213 -9.93 -24.89 3.35
CA PRO A 213 -9.79 -24.43 4.72
C PRO A 213 -8.68 -25.19 5.45
N GLN A 214 -7.57 -24.49 5.69
CA GLN A 214 -6.50 -25.00 6.53
C GLN A 214 -7.03 -25.02 7.95
N LYS A 215 -7.29 -26.25 8.43
CA LYS A 215 -7.53 -26.57 9.83
C LYS A 215 -6.42 -25.96 10.67
N GLN A 216 -6.72 -24.87 11.37
CA GLN A 216 -5.95 -24.49 12.54
C GLN A 216 -6.20 -25.54 13.62
N THR A 217 -5.13 -26.28 13.91
CA THR A 217 -5.10 -27.32 14.93
C THR A 217 -5.11 -26.69 16.32
N GLN A 218 -6.22 -26.94 17.03
CA GLN A 218 -6.34 -27.16 18.48
C GLN A 218 -6.23 -25.98 19.46
N SER A 219 -7.40 -25.50 19.90
CA SER A 219 -7.72 -25.48 21.33
C SER A 219 -9.06 -26.18 21.56
N LYS A 220 -9.17 -26.83 22.71
CA LYS A 220 -10.11 -27.90 23.10
C LYS A 220 -11.60 -27.50 23.10
N ASN A 221 -12.40 -28.53 22.79
CA ASN A 221 -13.76 -28.82 23.29
C ASN A 221 -14.93 -27.95 22.81
N GLN A 222 -15.73 -28.46 21.86
CA GLN A 222 -17.02 -29.11 22.13
C GLN A 222 -17.73 -29.48 20.82
N ALA A 223 -18.28 -30.69 20.80
CA ALA A 223 -19.01 -31.28 19.70
C ALA A 223 -20.41 -30.67 19.56
N VAL A 224 -20.77 -30.22 18.35
CA VAL A 224 -22.15 -30.26 17.83
C VAL A 224 -22.08 -30.50 16.32
N GLN A 225 -22.95 -31.40 15.87
CA GLN A 225 -23.06 -32.01 14.53
C GLN A 225 -23.52 -31.04 13.42
N GLU A 226 -23.23 -31.47 12.18
CA GLU A 226 -23.62 -30.93 10.86
C GLU A 226 -25.12 -30.55 10.72
N PRO A 227 -25.47 -29.74 9.70
CA PRO A 227 -25.91 -30.36 8.45
C PRO A 227 -25.29 -29.77 7.18
N ALA A 228 -25.12 -30.67 6.22
CA ALA A 228 -24.69 -30.45 4.85
C ALA A 228 -25.67 -29.58 4.04
N VAL A 229 -25.12 -28.78 3.13
CA VAL A 229 -25.77 -28.39 1.88
C VAL A 229 -24.75 -28.59 0.76
N GLU A 230 -24.77 -29.79 0.20
CA GLU A 230 -24.12 -30.10 -1.07
C GLU A 230 -24.91 -29.43 -2.20
N ASP A 231 -24.33 -28.44 -2.86
CA ASP A 231 -24.87 -27.95 -4.13
C ASP A 231 -24.35 -28.85 -5.26
N HIS A 232 -25.03 -29.97 -5.46
CA HIS A 232 -24.79 -30.92 -6.56
C HIS A 232 -25.29 -30.33 -7.88
N SER A 233 -24.55 -29.39 -8.46
CA SER A 233 -24.75 -29.05 -9.87
C SER A 233 -23.98 -30.06 -10.73
N PRO A 234 -24.65 -30.89 -11.56
CA PRO A 234 -23.99 -31.90 -12.42
C PRO A 234 -22.97 -31.29 -13.40
N ILE A 235 -23.09 -29.98 -13.64
CA ILE A 235 -22.17 -29.15 -14.42
C ILE A 235 -20.80 -29.03 -13.73
N LEU A 236 -20.76 -28.93 -12.40
CA LEU A 236 -19.51 -28.77 -11.63
C LEU A 236 -18.64 -30.03 -11.71
N ASP A 237 -19.26 -31.21 -11.69
CA ASP A 237 -18.57 -32.49 -11.84
C ASP A 237 -18.04 -32.69 -13.27
N GLN A 238 -18.79 -32.22 -14.27
CA GLN A 238 -18.36 -32.23 -15.66
C GLN A 238 -17.17 -31.27 -15.88
N LEU A 239 -17.16 -30.10 -15.23
CA LEU A 239 -16.04 -29.15 -15.23
C LEU A 239 -14.79 -29.73 -14.56
N LYS A 240 -14.93 -30.39 -13.41
CA LYS A 240 -13.82 -31.07 -12.73
C LYS A 240 -13.20 -32.16 -13.59
N LYS A 241 -14.04 -32.97 -14.25
CA LYS A 241 -13.56 -34.03 -15.15
C LYS A 241 -12.83 -33.47 -16.37
N LEU A 242 -13.28 -32.34 -16.90
CA LEU A 242 -12.62 -31.64 -18.00
C LEU A 242 -11.22 -31.15 -17.60
N ASP A 243 -11.10 -30.60 -16.39
CA ASP A 243 -9.84 -30.09 -15.85
C ASP A 243 -8.86 -31.24 -15.54
N GLU A 244 -9.38 -32.37 -15.06
CA GLU A 244 -8.60 -33.59 -14.84
C GLU A 244 -8.02 -34.17 -16.16
N LEU A 245 -8.80 -34.13 -17.25
CA LEU A 245 -8.34 -34.57 -18.58
C LEU A 245 -7.26 -33.65 -19.15
N ARG A 246 -7.37 -32.34 -18.90
CA ARG A 246 -6.35 -31.34 -19.26
C ARG A 246 -5.05 -31.58 -18.49
N LEU A 247 -5.13 -31.76 -17.17
CA LEU A 247 -3.96 -32.03 -16.32
C LEU A 247 -3.25 -33.35 -16.67
N LYS A 248 -4.00 -34.34 -17.16
CA LYS A 248 -3.44 -35.61 -17.66
C LYS A 248 -2.85 -35.50 -19.07
N GLY A 249 -2.90 -34.33 -19.70
CA GLY A 249 -2.42 -34.11 -21.07
C GLY A 249 -3.24 -34.82 -22.15
N LEU A 250 -4.45 -35.29 -21.81
CA LEU A 250 -5.37 -35.98 -22.71
C LEU A 250 -6.28 -35.00 -23.48
N LEU A 251 -6.18 -33.71 -23.16
CA LEU A 251 -6.97 -32.63 -23.74
C LEU A 251 -6.09 -31.40 -23.92
N THR A 252 -6.08 -30.81 -25.11
CA THR A 252 -5.32 -29.58 -25.38
C THR A 252 -6.05 -28.35 -24.81
N ASP A 253 -5.31 -27.26 -24.58
CA ASP A 253 -5.87 -26.03 -24.01
C ASP A 253 -7.00 -25.44 -24.88
N GLU A 254 -6.89 -25.56 -26.21
CA GLU A 254 -7.90 -25.10 -27.16
C GLU A 254 -9.19 -25.95 -27.10
N GLU A 255 -9.04 -27.27 -26.97
CA GLU A 255 -10.17 -28.21 -26.83
C GLU A 255 -10.87 -28.04 -25.48
N PHE A 256 -10.12 -27.79 -24.41
CA PHE A 256 -10.65 -27.51 -23.08
C PHE A 256 -11.54 -26.26 -23.07
N VAL A 257 -11.08 -25.15 -23.67
CA VAL A 257 -11.86 -23.91 -23.75
C VAL A 257 -13.14 -24.12 -24.57
N THR A 258 -13.06 -24.88 -25.66
CA THR A 258 -14.20 -25.17 -26.53
C THR A 258 -15.26 -26.03 -25.82
N GLN A 259 -14.84 -27.08 -25.12
CA GLN A 259 -15.75 -27.95 -24.36
C GLN A 259 -16.32 -27.24 -23.13
N LYS A 260 -15.53 -26.44 -22.43
CA LYS A 260 -15.99 -25.61 -21.31
C LYS A 260 -17.06 -24.61 -21.73
N ARG A 261 -16.94 -23.99 -22.92
CA ARG A 261 -17.95 -23.10 -23.47
C ARG A 261 -19.28 -23.82 -23.75
N LYS A 262 -19.23 -25.00 -24.37
CA LYS A 262 -20.41 -25.86 -24.62
C LYS A 262 -21.14 -26.33 -23.36
N LEU A 263 -20.46 -26.37 -22.22
CA LEU A 263 -21.02 -26.75 -20.92
C LEU A 263 -21.73 -25.59 -20.20
N MET A 264 -21.52 -24.36 -20.67
CA MET A 264 -22.03 -23.13 -20.07
C MET A 264 -23.08 -22.42 -20.95
N ASP A 265 -23.25 -22.86 -22.20
CA ASP A 265 -24.33 -22.46 -23.13
C ASP A 265 -25.55 -23.37 -22.97
#